data_AF-A7M696-F1
#
_entry.id   AF-A7M696-F1
#
_cell.length_a   1.000
_cell.length_b   1.000
_cell.length_c   1.000
_cell.angle_alpha   90.00
_cell.angle_beta   90.00
_cell.angle_gamma   90.00
#
_symmetry.space_group_name_H-M   'P 1'
#
loop_
_entity.id
_entity.type
_entity.pdbx_description
1 polymer ?
#
loop_
_entity_poly.entity_id
_entity_poly.type
_entity_poly.pdbx_seq_one_letter_code
_entity_poly.pdbx_strand_id
1 'polypeptide(L)'
;MEKLDLTINNESESFHKIIDNIVSDFYLVILDAVQTNAELSNVHKYLYKNIRQVLLPILVQDINEWRLESKHQKNDTNQEYIDYCYQFISKNRFAYLKNKYELLNLRIDTIISETKLNLKNFLKNIDKSVSSLKKVFPQCDFEIKKLKFIDFIGDNHGLYQSIMFEVSGKVFFYKCHGSEITNFIVTLQKEIPS
;
A
#
# COMPACT_ATOMS: atom_id res chain seq x y z
N MET A 1 5.99 -5.53 19.67
CA MET A 1 4.60 -5.90 19.31
C MET A 1 3.68 -5.31 20.35
N GLU A 2 2.95 -4.24 20.00
CA GLU A 2 1.83 -3.79 20.83
C GLU A 2 0.78 -4.90 20.90
N LYS A 3 0.20 -5.11 22.09
CA LYS A 3 -0.95 -6.00 22.26
C LYS A 3 -2.10 -5.41 21.46
N LEU A 4 -2.58 -6.16 20.46
CA LEU A 4 -3.76 -5.77 19.71
C LEU A 4 -4.92 -5.52 20.69
N ASP A 5 -5.54 -4.35 20.62
CA ASP A 5 -6.75 -4.08 21.38
C ASP A 5 -7.93 -4.81 20.71
N LEU A 6 -8.42 -5.85 21.40
CA LEU A 6 -9.38 -6.83 20.90
C LEU A 6 -10.82 -6.48 21.26
N THR A 7 -11.11 -5.20 21.48
CA THR A 7 -12.46 -4.66 21.39
C THR A 7 -12.97 -4.82 19.94
N ILE A 8 -13.40 -6.03 19.61
CA ILE A 8 -13.90 -6.50 18.30
C ILE A 8 -15.39 -6.71 18.50
N ASN A 9 -16.23 -5.99 17.76
CA ASN A 9 -17.68 -6.04 17.96
C ASN A 9 -18.45 -6.74 16.83
N ASN A 10 -17.81 -7.03 15.69
CA ASN A 10 -18.41 -7.73 14.53
C ASN A 10 -17.36 -8.23 13.50
N GLU A 11 -17.80 -9.05 12.54
CA GLU A 11 -17.02 -9.60 11.42
C GLU A 11 -16.21 -8.57 10.62
N SER A 12 -16.84 -7.43 10.29
CA SER A 12 -16.19 -6.40 9.46
C SER A 12 -15.01 -5.77 10.19
N GLU A 13 -15.17 -5.48 11.49
CA GLU A 13 -14.09 -4.97 12.35
C GLU A 13 -12.97 -6.00 12.52
N SER A 14 -13.33 -7.28 12.69
CA SER A 14 -12.39 -8.40 12.78
C SER A 14 -11.45 -8.48 11.57
N PHE A 15 -12.02 -8.58 10.36
CA PHE A 15 -11.20 -8.69 9.15
C PHE A 15 -10.47 -7.40 8.82
N HIS A 16 -11.06 -6.24 9.14
CA HIS A 16 -10.36 -4.96 9.01
C HIS A 16 -9.06 -4.98 9.83
N LYS A 17 -9.13 -5.33 11.12
CA LYS A 17 -7.95 -5.39 12.01
C LYS A 17 -6.91 -6.41 11.53
N ILE A 18 -7.32 -7.61 11.11
CA ILE A 18 -6.36 -8.62 10.58
C ILE A 18 -5.62 -8.09 9.36
N ILE A 19 -6.36 -7.58 8.38
CA ILE A 19 -5.78 -7.10 7.12
C ILE A 19 -4.88 -5.90 7.40
N ASP A 20 -5.30 -4.98 8.27
CA ASP A 20 -4.54 -3.79 8.64
C ASP A 20 -3.21 -4.13 9.31
N ASN A 21 -3.19 -5.12 10.20
CA ASN A 21 -1.95 -5.61 10.81
C ASN A 21 -0.98 -6.19 9.78
N ILE A 22 -1.48 -7.07 8.90
CA ILE A 22 -0.68 -7.67 7.83
C ILE A 22 -0.12 -6.60 6.91
N VAL A 23 -0.94 -5.61 6.55
CA VAL A 23 -0.55 -4.48 5.71
C VAL A 23 0.51 -3.62 6.41
N SER A 24 0.39 -3.41 7.72
CA SER A 24 1.37 -2.64 8.50
C SER A 24 2.75 -3.29 8.49
N ASP A 25 2.83 -4.61 8.62
CA ASP A 25 4.10 -5.34 8.51
C ASP A 25 4.74 -5.15 7.13
N PHE A 26 3.95 -5.28 6.06
CA PHE A 26 4.44 -5.07 4.70
C PHE A 26 4.82 -3.62 4.42
N TYR A 27 4.08 -2.66 4.96
CA TYR A 27 4.39 -1.25 4.85
C TYR A 27 5.77 -0.95 5.46
N LEU A 28 6.08 -1.50 6.64
CA LEU A 28 7.40 -1.36 7.27
C LEU A 28 8.52 -1.95 6.40
N VAL A 29 8.30 -3.13 5.79
CA VAL A 29 9.26 -3.74 4.85
C VAL A 29 9.51 -2.84 3.64
N ILE A 30 8.47 -2.18 3.11
CA ILE A 30 8.62 -1.23 2.01
C ILE A 30 9.41 0.00 2.45
N LEU A 31 9.09 0.60 3.61
CA LEU A 31 9.80 1.76 4.12
C LEU A 31 11.30 1.49 4.33
N ASP A 32 11.63 0.36 4.98
CA ASP A 32 13.01 -0.07 5.21
C ASP A 32 13.78 -0.28 3.91
N ALA A 33 13.11 -0.82 2.88
CA ALA A 33 13.75 -1.01 1.59
C ALA A 33 13.92 0.29 0.80
N VAL A 34 12.98 1.23 0.88
CA VAL A 34 12.97 2.48 0.10
C VAL A 34 13.95 3.52 0.67
N GLN A 35 14.17 3.54 1.99
CA GLN A 35 15.15 4.40 2.67
C GLN A 35 15.05 5.89 2.25
N THR A 36 13.93 6.53 2.57
CA THR A 36 13.67 7.91 2.18
C THR A 36 13.18 8.77 3.34
N ASN A 37 13.37 10.08 3.21
CA ASN A 37 12.82 11.10 4.11
C ASN A 37 11.51 11.71 3.58
N ALA A 38 10.99 11.24 2.44
CA ALA A 38 9.69 11.63 1.94
C ALA A 38 8.55 11.12 2.83
N GLU A 39 7.44 11.85 2.89
CA GLU A 39 6.23 11.41 3.59
C GLU A 39 5.51 10.35 2.74
N LEU A 40 5.61 9.08 3.17
CA LEU A 40 5.02 7.92 2.49
C LEU A 40 3.80 7.34 3.22
N SER A 41 3.18 8.11 4.13
CA SER A 41 2.05 7.67 4.97
C SER A 41 0.89 7.03 4.17
N ASN A 42 0.58 7.57 2.99
CA ASN A 42 -0.50 7.06 2.14
C ASN A 42 -0.17 5.72 1.42
N VAL A 43 1.08 5.25 1.45
CA VAL A 43 1.43 3.92 0.89
C VAL A 43 0.73 2.82 1.68
N HIS A 44 0.59 2.96 3.00
CA HIS A 44 -0.17 2.02 3.82
C HIS A 44 -1.63 1.91 3.34
N LYS A 45 -2.29 3.05 3.11
CA LYS A 45 -3.67 3.09 2.59
C LYS A 45 -3.79 2.41 1.22
N TYR A 46 -2.82 2.63 0.33
CA TYR A 46 -2.76 1.96 -0.97
C TYR A 46 -2.62 0.45 -0.80
N LEU A 47 -1.67 -0.01 0.01
CA LEU A 47 -1.47 -1.44 0.29
C LEU A 47 -2.73 -2.06 0.89
N TYR A 48 -3.36 -1.41 1.86
CA TYR A 48 -4.59 -1.86 2.49
C TYR A 48 -5.68 -2.13 1.45
N LYS A 49 -5.93 -1.16 0.57
CA LYS A 49 -6.93 -1.29 -0.51
C LYS A 49 -6.66 -2.52 -1.39
N ASN A 50 -5.43 -2.70 -1.86
CA ASN A 50 -5.08 -3.76 -2.80
C ASN A 50 -5.01 -5.14 -2.13
N ILE A 51 -4.39 -5.25 -0.96
CA ILE A 51 -4.30 -6.52 -0.22
C ILE A 51 -5.68 -6.96 0.24
N ARG A 52 -6.53 -6.04 0.71
CA ARG A 52 -7.90 -6.36 1.12
C ARG A 52 -8.71 -7.01 0.00
N GLN A 53 -8.56 -6.54 -1.25
CA GLN A 53 -9.29 -7.11 -2.40
C GLN A 53 -8.96 -8.59 -2.63
N VAL A 54 -7.74 -9.01 -2.32
CA VAL A 54 -7.30 -10.39 -2.51
C VAL A 54 -7.54 -11.23 -1.26
N LEU A 55 -7.26 -10.68 -0.08
CA LEU A 55 -7.25 -11.42 1.17
C LEU A 55 -8.66 -11.60 1.77
N LEU A 56 -9.56 -10.61 1.64
CA LEU A 56 -10.88 -10.69 2.25
C LEU A 56 -11.70 -11.92 1.80
N PRO A 57 -11.82 -12.24 0.49
CA PRO A 57 -12.55 -13.43 0.06
C PRO A 57 -11.98 -14.71 0.67
N ILE A 58 -10.66 -14.79 0.83
CA ILE A 58 -9.98 -15.94 1.43
C ILE A 58 -10.27 -16.04 2.93
N LEU A 59 -10.27 -14.92 3.66
CA LEU A 59 -10.62 -14.92 5.09
C LEU A 59 -12.06 -15.38 5.33
N VAL A 60 -12.99 -14.90 4.50
CA VAL A 60 -14.40 -15.32 4.54
C VAL A 60 -14.54 -16.81 4.27
N GLN A 61 -13.82 -17.34 3.27
CA GLN A 61 -13.85 -18.78 2.99
C GLN A 61 -13.23 -19.60 4.12
N ASP A 62 -12.05 -19.22 4.61
CA ASP A 62 -11.32 -19.98 5.61
C ASP A 62 -12.02 -20.04 6.97
N ILE A 63 -12.70 -18.95 7.41
CA ILE A 63 -13.50 -19.03 8.64
C ILE A 63 -14.70 -19.97 8.48
N ASN A 64 -15.32 -20.02 7.30
CA ASN A 64 -16.44 -20.91 7.03
C ASN A 64 -16.02 -22.38 7.01
N GLU A 65 -14.88 -22.69 6.39
CA GLU A 65 -14.29 -24.04 6.43
C GLU A 65 -13.90 -24.42 7.87
N TRP A 66 -13.26 -23.50 8.60
CA TRP A 66 -12.90 -23.71 10.01
C TRP A 66 -14.12 -24.01 10.88
N ARG A 67 -15.25 -23.31 10.67
CA ARG A 67 -16.52 -23.58 11.36
C ARG A 67 -17.03 -25.00 11.11
N LEU A 68 -16.97 -25.47 9.86
CA LEU A 68 -17.42 -26.81 9.48
C LEU A 68 -16.54 -27.91 10.09
N GLU A 69 -15.22 -27.73 10.08
CA GLU A 69 -14.25 -28.70 10.60
C GLU A 69 -14.28 -28.82 12.13
N SER A 70 -14.46 -27.69 12.83
CA SER A 70 -14.31 -27.64 14.28
C SER A 70 -15.48 -28.24 15.05
N LYS A 71 -16.59 -28.58 14.39
CA LYS A 71 -17.91 -28.79 15.03
C LYS A 71 -18.25 -27.70 16.07
N HIS A 72 -17.66 -26.50 15.93
CA HIS A 72 -17.93 -25.38 16.81
C HIS A 72 -19.29 -24.84 16.43
N GLN A 73 -20.32 -25.39 17.04
CA GLN A 73 -21.60 -24.72 17.18
C GLN A 73 -21.52 -23.86 18.44
N LYS A 74 -20.73 -22.78 18.39
CA LYS A 74 -20.89 -21.74 19.42
C LYS A 74 -22.20 -21.01 19.09
N ASN A 75 -23.05 -20.80 20.08
CA ASN A 75 -24.29 -20.06 19.87
C ASN A 75 -24.06 -18.56 19.58
N ASP A 76 -22.81 -18.08 19.65
CA ASP A 76 -22.44 -16.69 19.45
C ASP A 76 -21.43 -16.54 18.29
N THR A 77 -21.94 -16.05 17.17
CA THR A 77 -21.19 -15.77 15.94
C THR A 77 -20.06 -14.75 16.16
N ASN A 78 -20.22 -13.77 17.05
CA ASN A 78 -19.18 -12.76 17.31
C ASN A 78 -17.96 -13.36 18.01
N GLN A 79 -18.19 -14.26 18.96
CA GLN A 79 -17.09 -14.95 19.65
C GLN A 79 -16.29 -15.84 18.70
N GLU A 80 -16.92 -16.43 17.69
CA GLU A 80 -16.22 -17.20 16.65
C GLU A 80 -15.26 -16.33 15.82
N TYR A 81 -15.70 -15.13 15.44
CA TYR A 81 -14.83 -14.18 14.73
C TYR A 81 -13.66 -13.74 15.60
N ILE A 82 -13.89 -13.49 16.88
CA ILE A 82 -12.84 -13.15 17.85
C ILE A 82 -11.82 -14.29 17.95
N ASP A 83 -12.28 -15.52 18.16
CA ASP A 83 -11.41 -16.70 18.27
C ASP A 83 -10.62 -16.96 16.99
N TYR A 84 -11.26 -16.78 15.83
CA TYR A 84 -10.60 -16.85 14.53
C TYR A 84 -9.51 -15.79 14.39
N CYS A 85 -9.79 -14.53 14.76
CA CYS A 85 -8.79 -13.46 14.78
C CYS A 85 -7.61 -13.76 15.70
N TYR A 86 -7.87 -14.35 16.88
CA TYR A 86 -6.81 -14.80 17.78
C TYR A 86 -5.86 -15.80 17.11
N GLN A 87 -6.34 -16.67 16.22
CA GLN A 87 -5.45 -17.59 15.51
C GLN A 87 -4.47 -16.87 14.57
N PHE A 88 -4.84 -15.72 14.01
CA PHE A 88 -3.90 -14.91 13.21
C PHE A 88 -2.78 -14.36 14.06
N ILE A 89 -3.12 -13.82 15.24
CA ILE A 89 -2.18 -13.16 16.13
C ILE A 89 -1.27 -14.19 16.82
N SER A 90 -1.82 -15.33 17.25
CA SER A 90 -1.14 -16.28 18.14
C SER A 90 -0.60 -17.54 17.48
N LYS A 91 -1.10 -17.91 16.29
CA LYS A 91 -0.79 -19.22 15.65
C LYS A 91 -0.27 -19.11 14.21
N ASN A 92 0.13 -17.92 13.76
CA ASN A 92 0.65 -17.70 12.41
C ASN A 92 -0.30 -18.21 11.30
N ARG A 93 -1.62 -18.02 11.48
CA ARG A 93 -2.65 -18.44 10.51
C ARG A 93 -2.41 -17.86 9.12
N PHE A 94 -1.80 -16.68 9.03
CA PHE A 94 -1.46 -16.07 7.74
C PHE A 94 -0.43 -16.89 6.94
N ALA A 95 0.60 -17.46 7.57
CA ALA A 95 1.52 -18.36 6.88
C ALA A 95 0.82 -19.64 6.40
N TYR A 96 -0.10 -20.19 7.20
CA TYR A 96 -0.95 -21.30 6.76
C TYR A 96 -1.76 -20.94 5.51
N LEU A 97 -2.40 -19.77 5.48
CA LEU A 97 -3.18 -19.32 4.32
C LEU A 97 -2.31 -19.16 3.08
N LYS A 98 -1.10 -18.59 3.21
CA LYS A 98 -0.17 -18.45 2.07
C LYS A 98 0.22 -19.80 1.48
N ASN A 99 0.40 -20.82 2.33
CA ASN A 99 0.71 -22.17 1.88
C ASN A 99 -0.49 -22.89 1.26
N LYS A 100 -1.70 -22.66 1.79
CA LYS A 100 -2.94 -23.26 1.28
C LYS A 100 -3.38 -22.64 -0.05
N TYR A 101 -3.18 -21.34 -0.22
CA TYR A 101 -3.61 -20.58 -1.39
C TYR A 101 -2.41 -19.99 -2.13
N GLU A 102 -1.78 -20.77 -3.01
CA GLU A 102 -0.57 -20.37 -3.74
C GLU A 102 -0.74 -19.03 -4.49
N LEU A 103 -1.88 -18.84 -5.17
CA LEU A 103 -2.19 -17.60 -5.88
C LEU A 103 -2.36 -16.39 -4.96
N LEU A 104 -2.78 -16.59 -3.70
CA LEU A 104 -2.84 -15.51 -2.71
C LEU A 104 -1.42 -15.03 -2.39
N ASN A 105 -0.51 -15.96 -2.12
CA ASN A 105 0.89 -15.63 -1.83
C ASN A 105 1.52 -14.87 -3.00
N LEU A 106 1.39 -15.40 -4.22
CA LEU A 106 1.92 -14.78 -5.42
C LEU A 106 1.39 -13.35 -5.60
N ARG A 107 0.08 -13.14 -5.47
CA ARG A 107 -0.53 -11.81 -5.64
C ARG A 107 -0.07 -10.80 -4.59
N ILE A 108 0.01 -11.21 -3.32
CA ILE A 108 0.50 -10.34 -2.25
C ILE A 108 1.97 -9.98 -2.50
N ASP A 109 2.81 -10.95 -2.84
CA ASP A 109 4.23 -10.74 -3.15
C ASP A 109 4.42 -9.79 -4.35
N THR A 110 3.59 -9.92 -5.39
CA THR A 110 3.56 -8.99 -6.53
C THR A 110 3.19 -7.58 -6.08
N ILE A 111 2.09 -7.38 -5.34
CA ILE A 111 1.68 -6.05 -4.85
C ILE A 111 2.82 -5.38 -4.08
N ILE A 112 3.46 -6.10 -3.17
CA ILE A 112 4.56 -5.57 -2.34
C ILE A 112 5.77 -5.24 -3.22
N SER A 113 6.16 -6.15 -4.11
CA SER A 113 7.35 -6.00 -4.95
C SER A 113 7.22 -4.85 -5.94
N GLU A 114 6.06 -4.72 -6.59
CA GLU A 114 5.77 -3.64 -7.53
C GLU A 114 5.70 -2.29 -6.81
N THR A 115 4.99 -2.21 -5.68
CA THR A 115 4.92 -0.98 -4.86
C THR A 115 6.32 -0.50 -4.48
N LYS A 116 7.14 -1.41 -3.95
CA LYS A 116 8.53 -1.13 -3.56
C LYS A 116 9.35 -0.62 -4.75
N LEU A 117 9.29 -1.28 -5.91
CA LEU A 117 10.11 -0.89 -7.05
C LEU A 117 9.66 0.43 -7.66
N ASN A 118 8.35 0.65 -7.78
CA ASN A 118 7.79 1.89 -8.29
C ASN A 118 8.21 3.09 -7.42
N LEU A 119 8.12 2.98 -6.08
CA LEU A 119 8.56 4.04 -5.17
C LEU A 119 10.06 4.32 -5.28
N LYS A 120 10.91 3.28 -5.35
CA LYS A 120 12.36 3.44 -5.54
C LYS A 120 12.68 4.19 -6.83
N ASN A 121 12.06 3.79 -7.94
CA ASN A 121 12.29 4.40 -9.24
C ASN A 121 11.83 5.86 -9.25
N PHE A 122 10.65 6.12 -8.70
CA PHE A 122 10.10 7.47 -8.55
C PHE A 122 11.03 8.39 -7.77
N LEU A 123 11.41 8.00 -6.55
CA LEU A 123 12.25 8.84 -5.69
C LEU A 123 13.62 9.10 -6.31
N LYS A 124 14.23 8.06 -6.92
CA LYS A 124 15.49 8.20 -7.66
C LYS A 124 15.39 9.17 -8.82
N ASN A 125 14.27 9.19 -9.53
CA ASN A 125 14.06 10.07 -10.67
C ASN A 125 13.74 11.50 -10.27
N ILE A 126 12.98 11.69 -9.18
CA ILE A 126 12.78 13.01 -8.58
C ILE A 126 14.12 13.58 -8.12
N ASP A 127 14.92 12.81 -7.38
CA ASP A 127 16.22 13.24 -6.85
C ASP A 127 17.15 13.75 -7.97
N LYS A 128 17.27 12.99 -9.06
CA LYS A 128 18.02 13.40 -10.26
C LYS A 128 17.48 14.67 -10.93
N SER A 129 16.18 14.93 -10.78
CA SER A 129 15.46 15.99 -11.49
C SER A 129 15.20 17.23 -10.62
N VAL A 130 15.60 17.24 -9.34
CA VAL A 130 15.31 18.33 -8.39
C VAL A 130 15.74 19.69 -8.93
N SER A 131 16.94 19.80 -9.50
CA SER A 131 17.47 21.07 -10.01
C SER A 131 16.63 21.61 -11.17
N SER A 132 16.20 20.75 -12.10
CA SER A 132 15.29 21.11 -13.19
C SER A 132 13.90 21.47 -12.68
N LEU A 133 13.37 20.71 -11.71
CA LEU A 133 12.07 20.99 -11.09
C LEU A 133 12.06 22.35 -10.40
N LYS A 134 13.13 22.71 -9.66
CA LYS A 134 13.27 24.04 -9.04
C LYS A 134 13.32 25.17 -10.06
N LYS A 135 13.90 24.95 -11.25
CA LYS A 135 13.92 25.98 -12.31
C LYS A 135 12.54 26.24 -12.90
N VAL A 136 11.73 25.20 -13.03
CA VAL A 136 10.41 25.27 -13.69
C VAL A 136 9.32 25.66 -12.71
N PHE A 137 9.47 25.22 -11.47
CA PHE A 137 8.57 25.51 -10.37
C PHE A 137 9.34 26.20 -9.23
N PRO A 138 9.90 27.41 -9.44
CA PRO A 138 10.72 28.11 -8.44
C PRO A 138 9.97 28.43 -7.14
N GLN A 139 8.64 28.52 -7.21
CA GLN A 139 7.76 28.73 -6.07
C GLN A 139 7.52 27.46 -5.23
N CYS A 140 7.85 26.29 -5.77
CA CYS A 140 7.79 25.02 -5.08
C CYS A 140 9.22 24.69 -4.65
N ASP A 141 9.55 24.86 -3.38
CA ASP A 141 10.89 24.55 -2.88
C ASP A 141 11.11 23.04 -2.84
N PHE A 142 11.41 22.47 -4.01
CA PHE A 142 11.50 21.04 -4.25
C PHE A 142 12.63 20.39 -3.44
N GLU A 143 12.26 19.58 -2.46
CA GLU A 143 13.19 18.77 -1.67
C GLU A 143 12.53 17.42 -1.40
N ILE A 144 13.30 16.33 -1.45
CA ILE A 144 12.77 14.98 -1.22
C ILE A 144 12.04 14.89 0.13
N LYS A 145 12.56 15.54 1.18
CA LYS A 145 11.94 15.57 2.52
C LYS A 145 10.60 16.32 2.59
N LYS A 146 10.27 17.14 1.58
CA LYS A 146 9.01 17.89 1.46
C LYS A 146 8.01 17.18 0.55
N LEU A 147 8.43 16.06 -0.05
CA LEU A 147 7.58 15.25 -0.92
C LEU A 147 6.62 14.45 -0.07
N LYS A 148 5.34 14.54 -0.41
CA LYS A 148 4.29 13.71 0.15
C LYS A 148 3.69 12.83 -0.94
N PHE A 149 3.81 11.51 -0.77
CA PHE A 149 3.11 10.57 -1.63
C PHE A 149 1.60 10.64 -1.38
N ILE A 150 0.80 10.70 -2.44
CA ILE A 150 -0.66 10.71 -2.33
C ILE A 150 -1.23 9.34 -2.71
N ASP A 151 -1.02 8.91 -3.96
CA ASP A 151 -1.53 7.62 -4.43
C ASP A 151 -0.78 7.16 -5.68
N PHE A 152 -0.96 5.89 -6.02
CA PHE A 152 -0.73 5.42 -7.38
C PHE A 152 -1.99 5.67 -8.21
N ILE A 153 -1.81 6.17 -9.43
CA ILE A 153 -2.89 6.58 -10.32
C ILE A 153 -2.76 5.97 -11.71
N GLY A 154 -3.89 5.95 -12.42
CA GLY A 154 -3.99 5.34 -13.75
C GLY A 154 -3.95 3.81 -13.70
N ASP A 155 -3.76 3.23 -14.88
CA ASP A 155 -3.74 1.77 -15.04
C ASP A 155 -2.50 1.16 -14.40
N ASN A 156 -2.70 0.02 -13.72
CA ASN A 156 -1.59 -0.76 -13.20
C ASN A 156 -0.98 -1.59 -14.34
N HIS A 157 0.09 -1.07 -14.94
CA HIS A 157 0.96 -1.80 -15.87
C HIS A 157 2.17 -2.45 -15.16
N GLY A 158 2.01 -2.80 -13.89
CA GLY A 158 3.05 -3.35 -13.03
C GLY A 158 4.09 -2.31 -12.61
N LEU A 159 5.32 -2.43 -13.11
CA LEU A 159 6.49 -1.65 -12.69
C LEU A 159 6.54 -0.20 -13.19
N TYR A 160 5.43 0.29 -13.75
CA TYR A 160 5.35 1.60 -14.38
C TYR A 160 4.07 2.35 -14.02
N GLN A 161 3.56 2.09 -12.82
CA GLN A 161 2.37 2.77 -12.33
C GLN A 161 2.67 4.26 -12.12
N SER A 162 1.73 5.12 -12.52
CA SER A 162 1.90 6.56 -12.35
C SER A 162 1.69 6.93 -10.88
N ILE A 163 2.36 7.96 -10.41
CA ILE A 163 2.34 8.38 -9.01
C ILE A 163 1.86 9.83 -8.92
N MET A 164 0.92 10.05 -8.01
CA MET A 164 0.48 11.37 -7.60
C MET A 164 1.19 11.75 -6.30
N PHE A 165 1.75 12.95 -6.25
CA PHE A 165 2.49 13.43 -5.08
C PHE A 165 2.29 14.94 -4.88
N GLU A 166 2.57 15.41 -3.68
CA GLU A 166 2.50 16.83 -3.32
C GLU A 166 3.87 17.35 -2.89
N VAL A 167 4.17 18.59 -3.27
CA VAL A 167 5.29 19.37 -2.73
C VAL A 167 4.80 20.80 -2.50
N SER A 168 5.01 21.32 -1.29
CA SER A 168 4.64 22.71 -0.94
C SER A 168 3.18 23.06 -1.24
N GLY A 169 2.24 22.15 -0.96
CA GLY A 169 0.81 22.36 -1.20
C GLY A 169 0.38 22.28 -2.67
N LYS A 170 1.29 21.91 -3.60
CA LYS A 170 0.96 21.68 -5.01
C LYS A 170 1.05 20.21 -5.36
N VAL A 171 0.05 19.75 -6.11
CA VAL A 171 -0.05 18.37 -6.57
C VAL A 171 0.60 18.20 -7.94
N PHE A 172 1.35 17.12 -8.09
CA PHE A 172 2.08 16.74 -9.28
C PHE A 172 1.79 15.28 -9.65
N PHE A 173 1.99 14.99 -10.94
CA PHE A 173 1.80 13.67 -11.50
C PHE A 173 3.08 13.20 -12.16
N TYR A 174 3.56 12.03 -11.76
CA TYR A 174 4.73 11.37 -12.31
C TYR A 174 4.28 10.17 -13.13
N LYS A 175 4.56 10.18 -14.43
CA LYS A 175 4.25 9.09 -15.36
C LYS A 175 5.52 8.30 -15.67
N CYS A 176 5.52 6.99 -15.39
CA CYS A 176 6.65 6.11 -15.67
C CYS A 176 6.78 5.72 -17.16
N HIS A 177 5.71 5.89 -17.96
CA HIS A 177 5.69 5.57 -19.39
C HIS A 177 5.29 6.78 -20.23
N GLY A 178 6.26 7.28 -21.00
CA GLY A 178 6.07 8.34 -21.97
C GLY A 178 6.40 9.70 -21.37
N SER A 179 7.43 10.31 -21.94
CA SER A 179 8.02 11.60 -21.59
C SER A 179 8.72 11.62 -20.23
N GLU A 180 10.06 11.66 -20.27
CA GLU A 180 10.83 12.22 -19.16
C GLU A 180 10.15 13.50 -18.67
N ILE A 181 10.24 13.79 -17.36
CA ILE A 181 9.79 15.05 -16.74
C ILE A 181 10.18 16.27 -17.61
N THR A 182 11.27 16.18 -18.37
CA THR A 182 11.73 17.08 -19.43
C THR A 182 10.64 17.54 -20.41
N ASN A 183 9.79 16.65 -20.95
CA ASN A 183 8.76 17.03 -21.92
C ASN A 183 7.56 17.72 -21.26
N PHE A 184 7.23 17.37 -20.02
CA PHE A 184 6.20 18.09 -19.26
C PHE A 184 6.65 19.52 -18.93
N ILE A 185 7.92 19.68 -18.56
CA ILE A 185 8.58 20.97 -18.35
C ILE A 185 8.55 21.83 -19.63
N VAL A 186 8.92 21.25 -20.78
CA VAL A 186 8.96 21.98 -22.07
C VAL A 186 7.56 22.42 -22.53
N THR A 187 6.51 21.62 -22.27
CA THR A 187 5.13 22.02 -22.57
C THR A 187 4.64 23.13 -21.64
N LEU A 188 4.92 23.04 -20.33
CA LEU A 188 4.56 24.09 -19.38
C LEU A 188 5.26 25.43 -19.65
N GLN A 189 6.52 25.40 -20.10
CA GLN A 189 7.23 26.62 -20.51
C GLN A 189 6.66 27.28 -21.77
N LYS A 190 5.91 26.54 -22.60
CA LYS A 190 5.23 27.10 -23.78
C LYS A 190 3.84 27.67 -23.46
N GLU A 191 3.22 27.26 -22.35
CA GLU A 191 1.86 27.65 -21.97
C GLU A 191 1.81 28.77 -20.92
N ILE A 192 2.94 29.12 -20.29
CA ILE A 192 3.03 30.30 -19.41
C ILE A 192 3.43 31.50 -20.28
N PRO A 193 2.56 32.52 -20.48
CA PRO A 193 2.94 33.73 -21.18
C PRO A 193 4.03 34.45 -20.39
N SER A 194 5.03 34.97 -21.10
CA SER A 194 6.11 35.81 -20.57
C SER A 194 5.60 37.03 -19.80
#